data_AF-A0A291QZH4-F1
#
_entry.id   AF-A0A291QZH4-F1
#
_cell.length_a   1.000
_cell.length_b   1.000
_cell.length_c   1.000
_cell.angle_alpha   90.00
_cell.angle_beta   90.00
_cell.angle_gamma   90.00
#
_symmetry.space_group_name_H-M   'P 1'
#
loop_
_entity.id
_entity.type
_entity.pdbx_description
1 polymer ?
#
loop_
_entity_poly.entity_id
_entity_poly.type
_entity_poly.pdbx_seq_one_letter_code
_entity_poly.pdbx_strand_id
1 'polypeptide(L)'
;MKNCYYYGLILLFLLSACSKGGFDPSDPDDGDVVNLFLDHYSQGADAQIYLNSDRTRQVGTSLTGFPERQIGYTYIVKAVVEMAPKGTQDGPLYTFRYMKTYASEKRMDTAMFPLRVLNSQLFGVSSLISKDSSGYKYSGKYSLRLNNTDMESKLDQLIDSIGNLKRYNGEFGQSNILVNHDPENYGEGYVVYKINY
;
A
#
# COMPACT_ATOMS: atom_id res chain seq x y z
N MET A 1 41.66 42.30 24.93
CA MET A 1 41.56 41.54 23.66
C MET A 1 41.40 40.05 23.95
N LYS A 2 40.23 39.62 24.40
CA LYS A 2 39.86 38.22 24.61
C LYS A 2 38.38 38.22 24.29
N ASN A 3 37.98 37.71 23.11
CA ASN A 3 36.59 37.39 22.72
C ASN A 3 36.44 36.94 21.25
N CYS A 4 37.53 36.75 20.49
CA CYS A 4 37.45 36.26 19.11
C CYS A 4 37.52 34.73 18.95
N TYR A 5 37.79 33.95 20.00
CA TYR A 5 37.99 32.50 19.86
C TYR A 5 36.72 31.65 19.93
N TYR A 6 35.60 32.16 20.47
CA TYR A 6 34.38 31.35 20.65
C TYR A 6 33.49 31.29 19.41
N TYR A 7 33.59 32.26 18.48
CA TYR A 7 32.78 32.28 17.27
C TYR A 7 33.28 31.32 16.18
N GLY A 8 34.56 30.92 16.22
CA GLY A 8 35.12 29.95 15.27
C GLY A 8 34.68 28.50 15.53
N LEU A 9 34.37 28.15 16.78
CA LEU A 9 34.02 26.78 17.14
C LEU A 9 32.56 26.42 16.80
N ILE A 10 31.64 27.40 16.86
CA ILE A 10 30.21 27.17 16.58
C ILE A 10 29.95 26.99 15.07
N LEU A 11 30.77 27.59 14.21
CA LEU A 11 30.63 27.45 12.75
C LEU A 11 31.06 26.07 12.23
N LEU A 12 31.95 25.37 12.93
CA LEU A 12 32.41 24.02 12.58
C LEU A 12 31.37 22.93 12.89
N PHE A 13 30.47 23.15 13.84
CA PHE A 13 29.40 22.19 14.15
C PHE A 13 28.18 22.31 13.22
N LEU A 14 28.05 23.41 12.48
CA LEU A 14 26.91 23.64 11.56
C LEU A 14 27.13 23.05 10.16
N LEU A 15 28.34 22.59 9.83
CA LEU A 15 28.67 22.02 8.51
C LEU A 15 28.56 20.49 8.45
N SER A 16 28.32 19.81 9.57
CA SER A 16 28.17 18.35 9.64
C SER A 16 26.74 17.86 9.39
N ALA A 17 25.76 18.76 9.27
CA ALA A 17 24.34 18.42 9.13
C ALA A 17 23.85 18.47 7.66
N CYS A 18 24.77 18.43 6.70
CA CYS A 18 24.43 18.22 5.30
C CYS A 18 24.40 16.71 5.05
N SER A 19 23.28 16.04 5.37
CA SER A 19 23.02 14.70 4.84
C SER A 19 22.89 14.82 3.32
N LYS A 20 24.04 14.73 2.63
CA LYS A 20 24.13 14.67 1.19
C LYS A 20 23.65 13.29 0.76
N GLY A 21 22.47 13.25 0.16
CA GLY A 21 21.90 12.07 -0.45
C GLY A 21 20.44 11.94 -0.05
N GLY A 22 19.53 12.07 -1.01
CA GLY A 22 18.20 11.49 -0.82
C GLY A 22 18.35 9.97 -0.69
N PHE A 23 17.48 9.33 0.06
CA PHE A 23 17.46 7.87 0.19
C PHE A 23 17.31 7.22 -1.19
N ASP A 24 18.17 6.24 -1.50
CA ASP A 24 18.12 5.42 -2.71
C ASP A 24 17.62 4.00 -2.34
N PRO A 25 16.43 3.59 -2.79
CA PRO A 25 15.91 2.24 -2.53
C PRO A 25 16.80 1.10 -3.03
N SER A 26 17.73 1.37 -3.96
CA SER A 26 18.66 0.38 -4.53
C SER A 26 19.98 0.22 -3.78
N ASP A 27 20.30 1.18 -2.89
CA ASP A 27 21.48 1.17 -2.02
C ASP A 27 21.10 1.70 -0.61
N PRO A 28 20.28 0.94 0.15
CA PRO A 28 19.76 1.38 1.44
C PRO A 28 20.77 1.14 2.56
N ASP A 29 20.91 2.11 3.48
CA ASP A 29 21.66 1.95 4.71
C ASP A 29 20.75 1.66 5.92
N ASP A 30 21.23 0.82 6.84
CA ASP A 30 20.50 0.53 8.08
C ASP A 30 20.36 1.79 8.94
N GLY A 31 19.16 2.04 9.46
CA GLY A 31 18.89 3.23 10.28
C GLY A 31 18.57 4.50 9.48
N ASP A 32 18.57 4.44 8.15
CA ASP A 32 18.16 5.57 7.32
C ASP A 32 16.73 6.02 7.64
N VAL A 33 16.54 7.33 7.71
CA VAL A 33 15.26 7.93 8.08
C VAL A 33 14.61 8.54 6.85
N VAL A 34 13.44 8.02 6.50
CA VAL A 34 12.75 8.38 5.26
C VAL A 34 11.32 8.85 5.51
N ASN A 35 10.84 9.69 4.60
CA ASN A 35 9.42 10.04 4.51
C ASN A 35 8.79 9.21 3.40
N LEU A 36 7.80 8.40 3.75
CA LEU A 36 7.08 7.56 2.81
C LEU A 36 5.70 8.15 2.53
N PHE A 37 5.24 8.02 1.29
CA PHE A 37 3.86 8.20 0.89
C PHE A 37 3.19 6.84 0.78
N LEU A 38 2.06 6.66 1.47
CA LEU A 38 1.26 5.45 1.43
C LEU A 38 -0.04 5.77 0.70
N ASP A 39 -0.30 5.06 -0.40
CA ASP A 39 -1.52 5.30 -1.18
C ASP A 39 -2.78 4.70 -0.51
N HIS A 40 -3.95 5.08 -1.01
CA HIS A 40 -5.29 4.80 -0.49
C HIS A 40 -5.72 3.32 -0.45
N TYR A 41 -4.89 2.42 -0.97
CA TYR A 41 -5.13 0.98 -0.92
C TYR A 41 -4.82 0.44 0.48
N SER A 42 -5.72 -0.40 1.01
CA SER A 42 -5.49 -1.06 2.30
C SER A 42 -4.97 -2.49 2.19
N GLN A 43 -5.11 -3.16 1.03
CA GLN A 43 -4.85 -4.59 0.92
C GLN A 43 -4.27 -5.05 -0.41
N GLY A 44 -3.35 -6.02 -0.31
CA GLY A 44 -2.62 -6.71 -1.37
C GLY A 44 -1.16 -6.91 -0.98
N ALA A 45 -0.43 -7.83 -1.63
CA ALA A 45 1.04 -7.93 -1.56
C ALA A 45 1.79 -6.69 -2.12
N ASP A 46 1.03 -5.61 -2.30
CA ASP A 46 1.35 -4.40 -3.01
C ASP A 46 0.88 -3.25 -2.10
N ALA A 47 1.71 -2.94 -1.11
CA ALA A 47 1.41 -1.93 -0.10
C ALA A 47 1.45 -0.50 -0.66
N GLN A 48 1.67 -0.33 -1.97
CA GLN A 48 1.67 0.96 -2.69
C GLN A 48 2.41 2.03 -1.88
N ILE A 49 3.64 1.68 -1.49
CA ILE A 49 4.55 2.51 -0.69
C ILE A 49 5.47 3.23 -1.66
N TYR A 50 5.59 4.53 -1.51
CA TYR A 50 6.44 5.38 -2.34
C TYR A 50 7.34 6.22 -1.46
N LEU A 51 8.44 6.71 -2.02
CA LEU A 51 9.15 7.82 -1.37
C LEU A 51 8.28 9.07 -1.47
N ASN A 52 8.20 9.85 -0.40
CA ASN A 52 7.43 11.08 -0.47
C ASN A 52 8.05 12.10 -1.46
N SER A 53 9.36 12.02 -1.68
CA SER A 53 10.10 12.81 -2.67
C SER A 53 9.91 12.34 -4.11
N ASP A 54 9.54 11.07 -4.33
CA ASP A 54 9.25 10.49 -5.64
C ASP A 54 8.10 9.49 -5.53
N ARG A 55 6.90 9.97 -5.92
CA ARG A 55 5.66 9.20 -5.89
C ARG A 55 5.38 8.44 -7.19
N THR A 56 6.32 8.43 -8.13
CA THR A 56 6.14 7.76 -9.43
C THR A 56 6.58 6.31 -9.39
N ARG A 57 7.51 5.97 -8.49
CA ARG A 57 8.08 4.63 -8.37
C ARG A 57 7.80 4.04 -7.00
N GLN A 58 7.11 2.92 -7.01
CA GLN A 58 6.84 2.17 -5.79
C GLN A 58 8.13 1.58 -5.22
N VAL A 59 8.26 1.63 -3.90
CA VAL A 59 9.27 0.91 -3.14
C VAL A 59 8.75 -0.51 -2.90
N GLY A 60 9.42 -1.49 -3.51
CA GLY A 60 9.07 -2.92 -3.46
C GLY A 60 9.38 -3.61 -2.13
N THR A 61 9.03 -3.00 -1.01
CA THR A 61 9.20 -3.56 0.34
C THR A 61 7.97 -3.29 1.22
N SER A 62 8.03 -3.68 2.49
CA SER A 62 6.95 -3.53 3.48
C SER A 62 7.23 -2.42 4.49
N LEU A 63 6.15 -1.96 5.15
CA LEU A 63 6.19 -1.07 6.30
C LEU A 63 5.60 -1.82 7.51
N THR A 64 6.43 -2.01 8.54
CA THR A 64 6.07 -2.69 9.78
C THR A 64 5.65 -1.69 10.85
N GLY A 65 4.79 -2.12 11.78
CA GLY A 65 4.38 -1.32 12.94
C GLY A 65 3.47 -0.11 12.61
N PHE A 66 3.05 0.07 11.37
CA PHE A 66 2.07 1.09 11.03
C PHE A 66 0.68 0.67 11.54
N PRO A 67 -0.01 1.50 12.35
CA PRO A 67 -1.39 1.20 12.75
C PRO A 67 -2.28 1.04 11.51
N GLU A 68 -3.33 0.22 11.61
CA GLU A 68 -4.15 -0.19 10.47
C GLU A 68 -4.46 0.95 9.49
N ARG A 69 -4.23 0.68 8.19
CA ARG A 69 -4.62 1.58 7.09
C ARG A 69 -6.14 1.65 6.99
N GLN A 70 -6.67 2.86 6.89
CA GLN A 70 -8.04 3.08 6.46
C GLN A 70 -8.08 3.17 4.93
N ILE A 71 -9.02 2.46 4.30
CA ILE A 71 -9.19 2.60 2.85
C ILE A 71 -9.63 4.01 2.51
N GLY A 72 -9.16 4.53 1.38
CA GLY A 72 -9.49 5.89 0.96
C GLY A 72 -8.66 6.97 1.63
N TYR A 73 -7.76 6.63 2.55
CA TYR A 73 -6.83 7.59 3.11
C TYR A 73 -5.44 7.39 2.55
N THR A 74 -4.82 8.49 2.16
CA THR A 74 -3.39 8.53 1.88
C THR A 74 -2.65 9.03 3.10
N TYR A 75 -1.41 8.59 3.28
CA TYR A 75 -0.61 8.94 4.44
C TYR A 75 0.78 9.40 4.04
N ILE A 76 1.31 10.38 4.78
CA ILE A 76 2.74 10.68 4.78
C ILE A 76 3.27 10.25 6.14
N VAL A 77 4.17 9.29 6.15
CA VAL A 77 4.72 8.71 7.39
C VAL A 77 6.23 8.86 7.43
N LYS A 78 6.76 9.04 8.64
CA LYS A 78 8.17 8.87 8.93
C LYS A 78 8.43 7.40 9.23
N ALA A 79 9.45 6.83 8.60
CA ALA A 79 9.91 5.50 8.88
C ALA A 79 11.45 5.44 8.96
N VAL A 80 11.95 4.36 9.55
CA VAL A 80 13.37 4.03 9.58
C VAL A 80 13.60 2.74 8.79
N VAL A 81 14.69 2.68 8.02
CA VAL A 81 15.12 1.49 7.29
C VAL A 81 15.67 0.46 8.28
N GLU A 82 15.22 -0.79 8.14
CA GLU A 82 15.74 -1.93 8.88
C GLU A 82 16.23 -2.97 7.88
N MET A 83 17.54 -3.22 7.87
CA MET A 83 18.14 -4.22 7.00
C MET A 83 17.74 -5.63 7.43
N ALA A 84 17.50 -6.50 6.44
CA ALA A 84 17.22 -7.89 6.71
C ALA A 84 18.41 -8.55 7.43
N PRO A 85 18.17 -9.45 8.41
CA PRO A 85 19.24 -10.18 9.06
C PRO A 85 20.09 -10.94 8.04
N LYS A 86 21.40 -11.00 8.30
CA LYS A 86 22.34 -11.74 7.46
C LYS A 86 21.88 -13.19 7.30
N GLY A 87 21.76 -13.65 6.06
CA GLY A 87 21.34 -15.03 5.73
C GLY A 87 19.86 -15.20 5.44
N THR A 88 19.08 -14.12 5.39
CA THR A 88 17.71 -14.15 4.83
C THR A 88 17.80 -14.53 3.35
N GLN A 89 17.26 -15.70 3.00
CA GLN A 89 17.27 -16.22 1.62
C GLN A 89 16.06 -15.74 0.82
N ASP A 90 14.89 -15.67 1.47
CA ASP A 90 13.62 -15.34 0.85
C ASP A 90 13.01 -14.10 1.53
N GLY A 91 13.19 -12.92 0.91
CA GLY A 91 12.61 -11.67 1.40
C GLY A 91 13.27 -10.41 0.83
N PRO A 92 12.68 -9.23 1.06
CA PRO A 92 13.31 -7.97 0.69
C PRO A 92 14.58 -7.74 1.51
N LEU A 93 15.58 -7.08 0.91
CA LEU A 93 16.87 -6.77 1.56
C LEU A 93 16.72 -5.89 2.80
N TYR A 94 15.65 -5.12 2.88
CA TYR A 94 15.31 -4.24 3.99
C TYR A 94 13.80 -4.09 4.07
N THR A 95 13.31 -3.64 5.22
CA THR A 95 11.93 -3.18 5.40
C THR A 95 11.94 -1.80 6.04
N PHE A 96 10.78 -1.14 6.09
CA PHE A 96 10.62 0.09 6.85
C PHE A 96 9.94 -0.20 8.17
N ARG A 97 10.43 0.37 9.27
CA ARG A 97 9.70 0.44 10.54
C ARG A 97 9.08 1.81 10.73
N TYR A 98 7.78 1.82 10.96
CA TYR A 98 7.02 3.03 11.23
C TYR A 98 7.53 3.76 12.48
N MET A 99 7.62 5.08 12.39
CA MET A 99 7.94 5.96 13.51
C MET A 99 6.76 6.85 13.89
N LYS A 100 6.21 7.60 12.92
CA LYS A 100 5.08 8.50 13.15
C LYS A 100 4.39 8.91 11.85
N THR A 101 3.14 9.36 11.97
CA THR A 101 2.38 9.94 10.86
C THR A 101 2.56 11.45 10.86
N TYR A 102 2.86 12.03 9.70
CA TYR A 102 2.91 13.49 9.50
C TYR A 102 1.60 14.03 8.97
N ALA A 103 0.99 13.32 8.02
CA ALA A 103 -0.26 13.70 7.39
C ALA A 103 -1.10 12.46 7.10
N SER A 104 -2.41 12.64 7.18
CA SER A 104 -3.43 11.70 6.71
C SER A 104 -4.46 12.52 5.96
N GLU A 105 -4.71 12.16 4.70
CA GLU A 105 -5.62 12.88 3.83
C GLU A 105 -6.64 11.92 3.24
N LYS A 106 -7.92 12.28 3.37
CA LYS A 106 -9.02 11.62 2.68
C LYS A 106 -8.85 11.84 1.18
N ARG A 107 -8.85 10.77 0.39
CA ARG A 107 -8.84 10.85 -1.07
C ARG A 107 -10.15 11.47 -1.53
N MET A 108 -10.04 12.64 -2.16
CA MET A 108 -11.18 13.41 -2.65
C MET A 108 -11.48 13.17 -4.14
N ASP A 109 -10.54 12.58 -4.88
CA ASP A 109 -10.80 12.28 -6.28
C ASP A 109 -11.84 11.17 -6.42
N THR A 110 -12.60 11.26 -7.51
CA THR A 110 -13.62 10.27 -7.87
C THR A 110 -13.11 9.30 -8.93
N ALA A 111 -11.79 9.25 -9.13
CA ALA A 111 -11.19 8.43 -10.15
C ALA A 111 -11.35 6.96 -9.76
N MET A 112 -11.86 6.16 -10.70
CA MET A 112 -11.99 4.74 -10.46
C MET A 112 -10.63 4.05 -10.55
N PHE A 113 -10.46 3.00 -9.75
CA PHE A 113 -9.22 2.23 -9.70
C PHE A 113 -9.50 0.71 -9.67
N PRO A 114 -8.59 -0.10 -10.20
CA PRO A 114 -8.77 -1.55 -10.25
C PRO A 114 -8.48 -2.18 -8.87
N LEU A 115 -9.34 -3.09 -8.44
CA LEU A 115 -9.05 -4.06 -7.38
C LEU A 115 -8.91 -5.45 -8.00
N ARG A 116 -7.86 -6.16 -7.60
CA ARG A 116 -7.65 -7.56 -8.00
C ARG A 116 -8.71 -8.43 -7.35
N VAL A 117 -9.23 -9.42 -8.07
CA VAL A 117 -10.26 -10.33 -7.53
C VAL A 117 -9.67 -11.63 -6.99
N LEU A 118 -8.38 -11.88 -7.27
CA LEU A 118 -7.64 -13.04 -6.83
C LEU A 118 -6.38 -12.60 -6.09
N ASN A 119 -6.01 -13.37 -5.07
CA ASN A 119 -4.72 -13.29 -4.41
C ASN A 119 -3.91 -14.55 -4.71
N SER A 120 -2.66 -14.39 -5.13
CA SER A 120 -1.74 -15.51 -5.30
C SER A 120 -1.15 -15.90 -3.95
N GLN A 121 -1.11 -17.20 -3.70
CA GLN A 121 -0.53 -17.81 -2.51
C GLN A 121 0.46 -18.89 -2.96
N LEU A 122 1.41 -19.24 -2.09
CA LEU A 122 2.46 -20.24 -2.38
C LEU A 122 1.89 -21.57 -2.92
N PHE A 123 0.68 -21.95 -2.48
CA PHE A 123 0.03 -23.21 -2.85
C PHE A 123 -1.28 -23.04 -3.64
N GLY A 124 -1.55 -21.87 -4.20
CA GLY A 124 -2.74 -21.67 -5.03
C GLY A 124 -3.20 -20.22 -5.17
N VAL A 125 -4.49 -20.05 -5.45
CA VAL A 125 -5.15 -18.75 -5.51
C VAL A 125 -6.33 -18.72 -4.54
N SER A 126 -6.58 -17.58 -3.94
CA SER A 126 -7.77 -17.35 -3.11
C SER A 126 -8.58 -16.20 -3.70
N SER A 127 -9.91 -16.30 -3.63
CA SER A 127 -10.78 -15.17 -3.97
C SER A 127 -10.59 -14.02 -2.97
N LEU A 128 -10.48 -12.80 -3.49
CA LEU A 128 -10.60 -11.57 -2.72
C LEU A 128 -12.03 -11.04 -2.71
N ILE A 129 -12.96 -11.70 -3.40
CA ILE A 129 -14.38 -11.34 -3.41
C ILE A 129 -15.21 -12.50 -2.87
N SER A 130 -16.17 -12.19 -2.01
CA SER A 130 -17.14 -13.16 -1.50
C SER A 130 -18.54 -12.55 -1.42
N LYS A 131 -19.55 -13.40 -1.32
CA LYS A 131 -20.94 -13.04 -1.03
C LYS A 131 -21.39 -13.81 0.20
N ASP A 132 -21.96 -13.11 1.17
CA ASP A 132 -22.58 -13.70 2.35
C ASP A 132 -23.98 -13.09 2.60
N SER A 133 -24.60 -13.38 3.75
CA SER A 133 -25.92 -12.86 4.10
C SER A 133 -25.99 -11.34 4.22
N SER A 134 -24.85 -10.66 4.40
CA SER A 134 -24.72 -9.20 4.45
C SER A 134 -24.36 -8.59 3.09
N GLY A 135 -24.28 -9.40 2.03
CA GLY A 135 -24.00 -8.96 0.65
C GLY A 135 -22.58 -9.26 0.20
N TYR A 136 -22.09 -8.47 -0.77
CA TYR A 136 -20.76 -8.66 -1.35
C TYR A 136 -19.68 -8.03 -0.48
N LYS A 137 -18.53 -8.71 -0.39
CA LYS A 137 -17.36 -8.28 0.39
C LYS A 137 -16.08 -8.37 -0.42
N TYR A 138 -15.17 -7.45 -0.15
CA TYR A 138 -13.79 -7.46 -0.60
C TYR A 138 -12.86 -7.81 0.57
N SER A 139 -12.06 -8.84 0.37
CA SER A 139 -11.13 -9.45 1.32
C SER A 139 -11.78 -9.76 2.69
N GLY A 140 -13.05 -10.17 2.66
CA GLY A 140 -13.86 -10.47 3.84
C GLY A 140 -14.14 -9.29 4.79
N LYS A 141 -13.61 -8.09 4.52
CA LYS A 141 -13.71 -6.91 5.40
C LYS A 141 -14.61 -5.82 4.80
N TYR A 142 -14.31 -5.40 3.58
CA TYR A 142 -14.92 -4.19 3.01
C TYR A 142 -16.18 -4.51 2.23
N SER A 143 -17.23 -3.72 2.43
CA SER A 143 -18.47 -3.85 1.67
C SER A 143 -18.26 -3.52 0.18
N LEU A 144 -18.89 -4.29 -0.70
CA LEU A 144 -18.97 -4.00 -2.13
C LEU A 144 -20.41 -3.67 -2.49
N ARG A 145 -20.66 -2.39 -2.77
CA ARG A 145 -21.94 -1.93 -3.31
C ARG A 145 -21.88 -1.96 -4.83
N LEU A 146 -22.97 -2.37 -5.47
CA LEU A 146 -23.06 -2.38 -6.92
C LEU A 146 -23.60 -1.04 -7.42
N ASN A 147 -23.01 -0.48 -8.48
CA ASN A 147 -23.50 0.76 -9.09
C ASN A 147 -24.85 0.57 -9.79
N ASN A 148 -25.18 -0.66 -10.22
CA ASN A 148 -26.47 -1.00 -10.81
C ASN A 148 -26.79 -2.49 -10.62
N THR A 149 -28.06 -2.85 -10.84
CA THR A 149 -28.59 -4.22 -10.70
C THR A 149 -27.99 -5.19 -11.71
N ASP A 150 -27.59 -4.73 -12.90
CA ASP A 150 -27.02 -5.59 -13.93
C ASP A 150 -25.66 -6.19 -13.53
N MET A 151 -24.97 -5.58 -12.55
CA MET A 151 -23.72 -6.11 -12.00
C MET A 151 -23.91 -7.34 -11.12
N GLU A 152 -25.10 -7.58 -10.59
CA GLU A 152 -25.33 -8.68 -9.62
C GLU A 152 -25.05 -10.03 -10.28
N SER A 153 -25.69 -10.29 -11.42
CA SER A 153 -25.48 -11.52 -12.19
C SER A 153 -24.02 -11.71 -12.64
N LYS A 154 -23.34 -10.62 -13.01
CA LYS A 154 -21.94 -10.66 -13.47
C LYS A 154 -20.97 -10.94 -12.33
N LEU A 155 -21.23 -10.37 -11.14
CA LEU A 155 -20.41 -10.57 -9.97
C LEU A 155 -20.61 -11.98 -9.39
N ASP A 156 -21.84 -12.48 -9.38
CA ASP A 156 -22.14 -13.87 -9.01
C ASP A 156 -21.41 -14.85 -9.95
N GLN A 157 -21.50 -14.64 -11.27
CA GLN A 157 -20.75 -15.45 -12.24
C GLN A 157 -19.23 -15.38 -12.02
N LEU A 158 -18.69 -14.21 -11.68
CA LEU A 158 -17.27 -14.08 -11.37
C LEU A 158 -16.90 -14.90 -10.13
N ILE A 159 -17.65 -14.77 -9.04
CA ILE A 159 -17.41 -15.53 -7.80
C ILE A 159 -17.49 -17.04 -8.05
N ASP A 160 -18.51 -17.50 -8.78
CA ASP A 160 -18.67 -18.91 -9.14
C ASP A 160 -17.52 -19.41 -10.03
N SER A 161 -17.10 -18.59 -11.00
CA SER A 161 -15.96 -18.93 -11.85
C SER A 161 -14.68 -19.10 -11.04
N ILE A 162 -14.47 -18.23 -10.04
CA ILE A 162 -13.31 -18.29 -9.14
C ILE A 162 -13.37 -19.53 -8.23
N GLY A 163 -14.54 -19.83 -7.65
CA GLY A 163 -14.73 -20.98 -6.78
C GLY A 163 -14.49 -22.34 -7.48
N ASN A 164 -14.70 -22.38 -8.80
CA ASN A 164 -14.48 -23.57 -9.61
C ASN A 164 -13.03 -23.77 -10.06
N LEU A 165 -12.12 -22.85 -9.72
CA LEU A 165 -10.68 -22.96 -10.00
C LEU A 165 -10.01 -23.98 -9.08
N LYS A 166 -10.30 -25.26 -9.31
CA LYS A 166 -9.67 -26.38 -8.62
C LYS A 166 -8.24 -26.57 -9.13
N ARG A 167 -7.26 -25.87 -8.53
CA ARG A 167 -5.80 -26.04 -8.69
C ARG A 167 -5.26 -25.83 -10.12
N TYR A 168 -4.47 -24.77 -10.37
CA TYR A 168 -3.81 -24.64 -11.68
C TYR A 168 -2.52 -23.81 -11.72
N ASN A 169 -1.62 -24.21 -12.64
CA ASN A 169 -0.28 -23.71 -12.97
C ASN A 169 -0.29 -22.84 -14.24
N GLY A 170 -0.98 -21.69 -14.26
CA GLY A 170 -1.01 -20.87 -15.48
C GLY A 170 -1.68 -19.52 -15.31
N GLU A 171 -1.17 -18.55 -16.07
CA GLU A 171 -1.51 -17.12 -16.07
C GLU A 171 -3.02 -16.87 -15.94
N PHE A 172 -3.44 -16.44 -14.75
CA PHE A 172 -4.70 -15.75 -14.65
C PHE A 172 -4.59 -14.46 -15.47
N GLY A 173 -5.52 -14.32 -16.43
CA GLY A 173 -5.89 -13.01 -16.94
C GLY A 173 -6.13 -12.07 -15.76
N GLN A 174 -5.73 -10.82 -15.91
CA GLN A 174 -5.76 -9.81 -14.85
C GLN A 174 -7.19 -9.40 -14.50
N SER A 175 -8.06 -10.36 -14.11
CA SER A 175 -9.44 -10.07 -13.78
C SER A 175 -9.46 -9.14 -12.58
N ASN A 176 -10.11 -8.01 -12.78
CA ASN A 176 -10.18 -6.93 -11.80
C ASN A 176 -11.58 -6.32 -11.83
N ILE A 177 -11.97 -5.76 -10.69
CA ILE A 177 -13.14 -4.90 -10.62
C ILE A 177 -12.67 -3.46 -10.59
N LEU A 178 -13.31 -2.62 -11.40
CA LEU A 178 -13.08 -1.19 -11.38
C LEU A 178 -14.04 -0.57 -10.35
N VAL A 179 -13.47 0.07 -9.34
CA VAL A 179 -14.22 0.57 -8.19
C VAL A 179 -13.89 2.03 -7.91
N ASN A 180 -14.73 2.65 -7.08
CA ASN A 180 -14.37 3.84 -6.32
C ASN A 180 -14.70 3.57 -4.85
N HIS A 181 -14.18 4.37 -3.91
CA HIS A 181 -14.64 4.34 -2.53
C HIS A 181 -16.13 4.63 -2.45
N ASP A 182 -16.81 3.97 -1.51
CA ASP A 182 -18.22 4.25 -1.27
C ASP A 182 -18.38 5.59 -0.54
N PRO A 183 -18.99 6.63 -1.13
CA PRO A 183 -19.19 7.90 -0.45
C PRO A 183 -20.14 7.78 0.75
N GLU A 184 -21.05 6.81 0.76
CA GLU A 184 -22.02 6.59 1.84
C GLU A 184 -21.42 5.75 2.99
N ASN A 185 -20.38 4.97 2.70
CA ASN A 185 -19.70 4.10 3.66
C ASN A 185 -18.17 4.23 3.55
N TYR A 186 -17.70 5.48 3.56
CA TYR A 186 -16.31 5.80 3.30
C TYR A 186 -15.39 5.22 4.38
N GLY A 187 -14.30 4.57 3.98
CA GLY A 187 -13.42 3.85 4.91
C GLY A 187 -13.83 2.38 5.13
N GLU A 188 -15.00 1.97 4.65
CA GLU A 188 -15.60 0.66 4.96
C GLU A 188 -16.14 -0.08 3.72
N GLY A 189 -16.13 0.56 2.55
CA GLY A 189 -16.58 -0.07 1.31
C GLY A 189 -16.13 0.59 0.02
N TYR A 190 -16.46 -0.11 -1.07
CA TYR A 190 -16.27 0.33 -2.45
C TYR A 190 -17.57 0.20 -3.23
N VAL A 191 -17.73 1.04 -4.25
CA VAL A 191 -18.76 0.91 -5.28
C VAL A 191 -18.14 0.29 -6.53
N VAL A 192 -18.71 -0.81 -7.00
CA VAL A 192 -18.29 -1.54 -8.20
C VAL A 192 -18.95 -0.92 -9.44
N TYR A 193 -18.14 -0.43 -10.37
CA TYR A 193 -18.60 0.18 -11.62
C TYR A 193 -18.44 -0.74 -12.82
N LYS A 194 -17.41 -1.59 -12.82
CA LYS A 194 -17.11 -2.49 -13.94
C LYS A 194 -16.42 -3.76 -13.46
N ILE A 195 -16.68 -4.85 -14.16
CA ILE A 195 -15.93 -6.10 -14.03
C ILE A 195 -15.15 -6.29 -15.34
N ASN A 196 -13.83 -6.47 -15.23
CA ASN A 196 -12.95 -6.78 -16.34
C ASN A 196 -12.52 -8.25 -16.20
N TYR A 197 -12.76 -9.04 -17.23
CA TYR A 197 -12.35 -10.45 -17.31
C TYR A 197 -10.92 -10.55 -17.85
#